data_AF-A0A4V2WEL4-F1
#
_entry.id   AF-A0A4V2WEL4-F1
#
_cell.length_a   1.000
_cell.length_b   1.000
_cell.length_c   1.000
_cell.angle_alpha   90.00
_cell.angle_beta   90.00
_cell.angle_gamma   90.00
#
_symmetry.space_group_name_H-M   'P 1'
#
loop_
_entity.id
_entity.type
_entity.pdbx_description
1 polymer ?
#
loop_
_entity_poly.entity_id
_entity_poly.type
_entity_poly.pdbx_seq_one_letter_code
_entity_poly.pdbx_strand_id
1 'polypeptide(L)'
;MKRSWLRFLGVLGLVIGWGRYGWAFEGFSNDPGSHMYTLGKTLQKVFGSPLGTAQLVKTMPVYGIKEYRWDPYYAANLMADAARDIDMFFFGPLYPHAQTKSFSYKKKYSSEELIQIETAALREYIQHMHSGLSRVRHLLESADTNPRALRDGLYLLGVLTHSYQDLWAHRGITNEMHKALLKHRGLDVDRDPQRIQEMERRLEGWLSQLPGLLGTVAGERLVRALQSEAVFLVPTVGERKKLLGRGRDIFVQGIVYVLFTSDGPESLTYLDAIQWDVDTLDTILSDPFLLQQAAVCATDGEFKTWLNSQGYRF
;
A
#
# COMPACT_ATOMS: atom_id res chain seq x y z
N MET A 1 3.30 -47.92 3.66
CA MET A 1 3.68 -46.49 3.59
C MET A 1 3.76 -46.02 2.12
N LYS A 2 2.63 -45.82 1.42
CA LYS A 2 2.62 -45.25 0.03
C LYS A 2 1.23 -44.69 -0.31
N ARG A 3 0.76 -43.63 0.39
CA ARG A 3 -0.54 -42.98 0.08
C ARG A 3 -0.59 -41.45 0.27
N SER A 4 0.53 -40.72 0.32
CA SER A 4 0.47 -39.24 0.50
C SER A 4 0.86 -38.39 -0.71
N TRP A 5 1.31 -38.96 -1.84
CA TRP A 5 1.81 -38.16 -2.97
C TRP A 5 0.74 -37.75 -4.00
N LEU A 6 -0.42 -38.40 -4.02
CA LEU A 6 -1.48 -38.11 -4.99
C LEU A 6 -2.38 -36.91 -4.63
N ARG A 7 -2.31 -36.39 -3.40
CA ARG A 7 -3.01 -35.14 -3.02
C ARG A 7 -2.23 -33.87 -3.39
N PHE A 8 -0.92 -33.95 -3.59
CA PHE A 8 -0.11 -32.78 -3.94
C PHE A 8 -0.19 -32.43 -5.44
N LEU A 9 -0.33 -33.45 -6.30
CA LEU A 9 -0.48 -33.26 -7.75
C LEU A 9 -1.89 -32.78 -8.17
N GLY A 10 -2.93 -33.11 -7.38
CA GLY A 10 -4.28 -32.59 -7.59
C GLY A 10 -4.40 -31.08 -7.35
N VAL A 11 -3.57 -30.52 -6.47
CA VAL A 11 -3.51 -29.07 -6.20
C VAL A 11 -2.79 -28.32 -7.34
N LEU A 12 -1.75 -28.91 -7.92
CA LEU A 12 -1.05 -28.31 -9.08
C LEU A 12 -1.87 -28.37 -10.38
N GLY A 13 -2.64 -29.44 -10.60
CA GLY A 13 -3.50 -29.57 -11.80
C GLY A 13 -4.71 -28.63 -11.80
N LEU A 14 -5.18 -28.20 -10.62
CA LEU A 14 -6.30 -27.26 -10.48
C LEU A 14 -5.91 -25.79 -10.73
N VAL A 15 -4.62 -25.45 -10.71
CA VAL A 15 -4.13 -24.09 -10.99
C VAL A 15 -4.13 -23.77 -12.49
N ILE A 16 -4.13 -24.79 -13.36
CA ILE A 16 -3.99 -24.62 -14.82
C ILE A 16 -5.35 -24.37 -15.52
N GLY A 17 -6.47 -24.51 -14.80
CA GLY A 17 -7.84 -24.36 -15.33
C GLY A 17 -8.54 -23.02 -15.06
N TRP A 18 -7.89 -22.03 -14.45
CA TRP A 18 -8.52 -20.76 -14.03
C TRP A 18 -8.48 -19.65 -15.10
N GLY A 19 -8.48 -20.04 -16.37
CA GLY A 19 -8.59 -19.13 -17.50
C GLY A 19 -10.02 -18.59 -17.65
N ARG A 20 -10.38 -17.60 -16.81
CA ARG A 20 -11.30 -16.46 -17.12
C ARG A 20 -11.74 -15.62 -15.90
N TYR A 21 -11.40 -16.01 -14.67
CA TYR A 21 -11.67 -15.22 -13.45
C TYR A 21 -10.51 -15.29 -12.43
N GLY A 22 -9.28 -15.40 -12.91
CA GLY A 22 -8.12 -15.62 -12.05
C GLY A 22 -7.56 -14.31 -11.49
N TRP A 23 -7.69 -14.13 -10.17
CA TRP A 23 -6.95 -13.22 -9.29
C TRP A 23 -5.69 -12.62 -9.92
N ALA A 24 -5.86 -11.57 -10.71
CA ALA A 24 -4.76 -10.74 -11.13
C ALA A 24 -4.60 -9.74 -9.99
N PHE A 25 -3.55 -9.89 -9.19
CA PHE A 25 -3.06 -8.81 -8.37
C PHE A 25 -2.61 -7.69 -9.32
N GLU A 26 -3.56 -6.87 -9.76
CA GLU A 26 -3.33 -5.81 -10.75
C GLU A 26 -2.45 -4.69 -10.20
N GLY A 27 -2.29 -4.64 -8.87
CA GLY A 27 -1.25 -3.86 -8.19
C GLY A 27 0.15 -4.15 -8.70
N PHE A 28 0.41 -5.30 -9.34
CA PHE A 28 1.69 -5.64 -9.97
C PHE A 28 1.87 -5.15 -11.41
N SER A 29 0.96 -4.32 -11.94
CA SER A 29 0.99 -3.85 -13.34
C SER A 29 1.35 -2.36 -13.47
N ASN A 30 1.69 -1.95 -14.70
CA ASN A 30 1.79 -0.54 -15.11
C ASN A 30 0.64 -0.15 -16.05
N ASP A 31 -0.53 -0.79 -15.87
CA ASP A 31 -1.74 -0.52 -16.65
C ASP A 31 -2.52 0.66 -16.03
N PRO A 32 -3.35 1.39 -16.80
CA PRO A 32 -4.14 2.50 -16.27
C PRO A 32 -4.96 2.11 -15.03
N GLY A 33 -4.89 2.94 -13.99
CA GLY A 33 -5.55 2.70 -12.70
C GLY A 33 -4.68 1.94 -11.68
N SER A 34 -3.58 1.29 -12.08
CA SER A 34 -2.69 0.62 -11.13
C SER A 34 -1.90 1.60 -10.25
N HIS A 35 -1.42 1.14 -9.09
CA HIS A 35 -0.56 1.93 -8.20
C HIS A 35 0.65 2.52 -8.93
N MET A 36 1.36 1.69 -9.70
CA MET A 36 2.56 2.10 -10.44
C MET A 36 2.25 3.18 -11.48
N TYR A 37 1.23 2.94 -12.31
CA TYR A 37 0.85 3.84 -13.39
C TYR A 37 0.39 5.19 -12.84
N THR A 38 -0.53 5.14 -11.87
CA THR A 38 -1.11 6.33 -11.24
C THR A 38 -0.04 7.16 -10.54
N LEU A 39 0.89 6.51 -9.83
CA LEU A 39 2.00 7.22 -9.18
C LEU A 39 2.91 7.89 -10.20
N GLY A 40 3.37 7.16 -11.23
CA GLY A 40 4.24 7.71 -12.26
C GLY A 40 3.63 8.93 -12.95
N LYS A 41 2.38 8.81 -13.41
CA LYS A 41 1.62 9.91 -14.04
C LYS A 41 1.46 11.12 -13.11
N THR A 42 1.17 10.88 -11.83
CA THR A 42 0.97 11.98 -10.87
C THR A 42 2.29 12.67 -10.53
N LEU A 43 3.39 11.93 -10.40
CA LEU A 43 4.73 12.52 -10.22
C LEU A 43 5.11 13.40 -11.41
N GLN A 44 4.86 12.95 -12.64
CA GLN A 44 5.07 13.76 -13.84
C GLN A 44 4.21 15.04 -13.79
N LYS A 45 2.94 14.94 -13.40
CA LYS A 45 2.02 16.08 -13.32
C LYS A 45 2.44 17.11 -12.25
N VAL A 46 2.77 16.64 -11.05
CA VAL A 46 3.05 17.51 -9.88
C VAL A 46 4.46 18.10 -9.95
N PHE A 47 5.45 17.29 -10.30
CA PHE A 47 6.87 17.69 -10.22
C PHE A 47 7.51 17.95 -11.58
N GLY A 48 6.84 17.63 -12.69
CA GLY A 48 7.46 17.65 -14.02
C GLY A 48 8.46 16.51 -14.23
N SER A 49 8.29 15.40 -13.49
CA SER A 49 9.27 14.32 -13.49
C SER A 49 9.42 13.62 -14.85
N PRO A 50 10.66 13.35 -15.30
CA PRO A 50 10.88 12.48 -16.44
C PRO A 50 10.45 11.05 -16.10
N LEU A 51 9.85 10.38 -17.09
CA LEU A 51 9.43 8.99 -17.00
C LEU A 51 10.06 8.20 -18.14
N GLY A 52 10.73 7.10 -17.80
CA GLY A 52 11.11 6.10 -18.77
C GLY A 52 9.92 5.35 -19.36
N THR A 53 10.22 4.56 -20.39
CA THR A 53 9.23 3.64 -20.98
C THR A 53 9.30 2.29 -20.28
N ALA A 54 8.19 1.84 -19.68
CA ALA A 54 8.09 0.48 -19.13
C ALA A 54 7.93 -0.55 -20.25
N GLN A 55 8.77 -1.57 -20.24
CA GLN A 55 8.68 -2.73 -21.12
C GLN A 55 8.45 -3.97 -20.27
N LEU A 56 7.35 -4.69 -20.52
CA LEU A 56 7.06 -5.95 -19.85
C LEU A 56 8.10 -6.99 -20.25
N VAL A 57 8.91 -7.44 -19.29
CA VAL A 57 9.95 -8.45 -19.52
C VAL A 57 9.40 -9.85 -19.30
N LYS A 58 8.60 -10.02 -18.26
CA LYS A 58 8.12 -11.33 -17.84
C LYS A 58 6.84 -11.21 -17.01
N THR A 59 5.98 -12.22 -17.13
CA THR A 59 4.89 -12.48 -16.18
C THR A 59 5.20 -13.76 -15.41
N MET A 60 5.19 -13.70 -14.08
CA MET A 60 5.43 -14.86 -13.24
C MET A 60 4.26 -15.85 -13.33
N PRO A 61 4.50 -17.13 -13.65
CA PRO A 61 3.42 -18.06 -13.99
C PRO A 61 2.50 -18.45 -12.82
N VAL A 62 2.98 -18.41 -11.57
CA VAL A 62 2.19 -18.84 -10.40
C VAL A 62 1.32 -17.72 -9.83
N TYR A 63 1.76 -16.47 -9.93
CA TYR A 63 1.15 -15.32 -9.25
C TYR A 63 0.70 -14.21 -10.21
N GLY A 64 0.98 -14.34 -11.51
CA GLY A 64 0.66 -13.31 -12.49
C GLY A 64 1.45 -12.00 -12.35
N ILE A 65 2.45 -11.95 -11.45
CA ILE A 65 3.27 -10.76 -11.18
C ILE A 65 4.01 -10.35 -12.45
N LYS A 66 3.81 -9.12 -12.90
CA LYS A 66 4.46 -8.56 -14.09
C LYS A 66 5.78 -7.87 -13.68
N GLU A 67 6.87 -8.23 -14.34
CA GLU A 67 8.18 -7.61 -14.19
C GLU A 67 8.46 -6.68 -15.37
N TYR A 68 8.83 -5.43 -15.07
CA TYR A 68 9.12 -4.41 -16.07
C TYR A 68 10.61 -4.06 -16.07
N ARG A 69 11.13 -3.76 -17.25
CA ARG A 69 12.36 -3.00 -17.45
C ARG A 69 11.95 -1.61 -17.90
N TRP A 70 12.52 -0.58 -17.28
CA TRP A 70 12.34 0.78 -17.75
C TRP A 70 13.59 1.25 -18.49
N ASP A 71 13.37 2.07 -19.50
CA ASP A 71 14.44 2.72 -20.25
C ASP A 71 14.04 4.17 -20.60
N PRO A 72 14.75 5.19 -20.08
CA PRO A 72 15.70 5.15 -18.94
C PRO A 72 15.01 4.93 -17.57
N TYR A 73 15.75 4.66 -16.49
CA TYR A 73 15.19 4.48 -15.14
C TYR A 73 15.41 5.72 -14.25
N TYR A 74 14.45 6.65 -14.21
CA TYR A 74 14.53 7.87 -13.42
C TYR A 74 13.97 7.70 -11.99
N ALA A 75 14.07 8.75 -11.18
CA ALA A 75 13.56 8.77 -9.80
C ALA A 75 12.05 8.44 -9.72
N ALA A 76 11.24 8.95 -10.65
CA ALA A 76 9.81 8.65 -10.68
C ALA A 76 9.53 7.18 -11.02
N ASN A 77 10.35 6.54 -11.89
CA ASN A 77 10.24 5.11 -12.18
C ASN A 77 10.61 4.26 -10.96
N LEU A 78 11.60 4.68 -10.17
CA LEU A 78 11.97 4.05 -8.90
C LEU A 78 10.81 4.08 -7.90
N MET A 79 10.16 5.24 -7.72
CA MET A 79 9.01 5.36 -6.83
C MET A 79 7.81 4.54 -7.31
N ALA A 80 7.51 4.58 -8.62
CA ALA A 80 6.44 3.80 -9.22
C ALA A 80 6.65 2.29 -9.03
N ASP A 81 7.86 1.77 -9.29
CA ASP A 81 8.20 0.37 -9.01
C ASP A 81 8.05 0.01 -7.53
N ALA A 82 8.48 0.89 -6.64
CA ALA A 82 8.44 0.65 -5.20
C ALA A 82 7.01 0.62 -4.64
N ALA A 83 6.09 1.38 -5.24
CA ALA A 83 4.67 1.35 -4.88
C ALA A 83 4.01 -0.01 -5.15
N ARG A 84 4.59 -0.83 -6.03
CA ARG A 84 4.16 -2.22 -6.18
C ARG A 84 4.81 -3.16 -5.15
N ASP A 85 6.07 -2.90 -4.83
CA ASP A 85 6.92 -3.85 -4.12
C ASP A 85 6.47 -4.13 -2.67
N ILE A 86 5.64 -3.27 -2.09
CA ILE A 86 5.03 -3.48 -0.78
C ILE A 86 4.12 -4.73 -0.76
N ASP A 87 3.31 -4.93 -1.79
CA ASP A 87 2.49 -6.14 -1.99
C ASP A 87 3.34 -7.39 -2.26
N MET A 88 4.58 -7.22 -2.72
CA MET A 88 5.49 -8.35 -3.01
C MET A 88 6.31 -8.76 -1.79
N PHE A 89 6.98 -7.80 -1.16
CA PHE A 89 8.05 -8.03 -0.20
C PHE A 89 7.70 -7.60 1.23
N PHE A 90 6.59 -6.90 1.40
CA PHE A 90 6.09 -6.46 2.70
C PHE A 90 4.67 -7.00 2.97
N PHE A 91 4.41 -8.20 2.45
CA PHE A 91 3.14 -8.89 2.59
C PHE A 91 2.99 -9.42 4.03
N GLY A 92 1.88 -9.11 4.70
CA GLY A 92 1.51 -9.75 5.98
C GLY A 92 1.27 -8.85 7.18
N PRO A 93 2.02 -7.75 7.42
CA PRO A 93 1.50 -6.68 8.27
C PRO A 93 0.31 -6.02 7.55
N LEU A 94 -0.80 -5.76 8.25
CA LEU A 94 -2.02 -5.17 7.64
C LEU A 94 -2.05 -3.65 7.69
N TYR A 95 -1.24 -3.05 8.57
CA TYR A 95 -1.06 -1.60 8.65
C TYR A 95 -0.43 -0.92 7.41
N PRO A 96 0.36 -1.54 6.51
CA PRO A 96 0.85 -0.86 5.32
C PRO A 96 -0.23 -0.71 4.24
N HIS A 97 -1.39 -1.36 4.39
CA HIS A 97 -2.45 -1.40 3.38
C HIS A 97 -3.71 -0.62 3.79
N ALA A 98 -3.67 0.20 4.83
CA ALA A 98 -4.86 0.92 5.30
C ALA A 98 -6.10 0.01 5.51
N GLN A 99 -5.85 -1.19 6.07
CA GLN A 99 -6.85 -2.22 6.29
C GLN A 99 -6.98 -2.57 7.78
N THR A 100 -8.19 -2.94 8.18
CA THR A 100 -8.44 -3.51 9.51
C THR A 100 -8.01 -4.97 9.57
N LYS A 101 -7.47 -5.39 10.72
CA LYS A 101 -7.10 -6.79 10.94
C LYS A 101 -8.32 -7.72 10.92
N SER A 102 -8.16 -8.95 10.44
CA SER A 102 -9.22 -9.95 10.50
C SER A 102 -9.73 -10.16 11.93
N PHE A 103 -11.04 -10.23 12.09
CA PHE A 103 -11.71 -10.53 13.35
C PHE A 103 -12.90 -11.48 13.10
N SER A 104 -13.54 -11.97 14.17
CA SER A 104 -14.57 -13.02 14.03
C SER A 104 -15.90 -12.45 13.57
N TYR A 105 -16.25 -12.59 12.30
CA TYR A 105 -17.55 -12.14 11.78
C TYR A 105 -18.76 -12.91 12.34
N LYS A 106 -18.52 -14.03 13.03
CA LYS A 106 -19.56 -14.84 13.70
C LYS A 106 -19.86 -14.36 15.12
N LYS A 107 -18.97 -13.58 15.72
CA LYS A 107 -19.20 -12.97 17.04
C LYS A 107 -20.11 -11.75 16.85
N LYS A 108 -21.07 -11.55 17.76
CA LYS A 108 -21.82 -10.30 17.87
C LYS A 108 -20.97 -9.29 18.65
N TYR A 109 -20.61 -8.17 18.02
CA TYR A 109 -19.89 -7.07 18.65
C TYR A 109 -20.85 -5.94 19.00
N SER A 110 -20.56 -5.26 20.10
CA SER A 110 -21.12 -3.93 20.40
C SER A 110 -20.45 -2.85 19.55
N SER A 111 -21.09 -1.69 19.42
CA SER A 111 -20.52 -0.53 18.71
C SER A 111 -19.16 -0.13 19.29
N GLU A 112 -19.01 -0.15 20.62
CA GLU A 112 -17.74 0.22 21.26
C GLU A 112 -16.62 -0.79 20.96
N GLU A 113 -16.92 -2.08 20.87
CA GLU A 113 -15.90 -3.07 20.46
C GLU A 113 -15.47 -2.88 19.00
N LEU A 114 -16.39 -2.52 18.10
CA LEU A 114 -16.05 -2.22 16.70
C LEU A 114 -15.17 -0.96 16.62
N ILE A 115 -15.52 0.09 17.36
CA ILE A 115 -14.71 1.31 17.49
C ILE A 115 -13.30 0.98 17.99
N GLN A 116 -13.15 0.06 18.95
CA GLN A 116 -11.83 -0.37 19.45
C GLN A 116 -11.02 -1.09 18.37
N ILE A 117 -11.65 -1.98 17.60
CA ILE A 117 -11.01 -2.68 16.49
C ILE A 117 -10.51 -1.67 15.45
N GLU A 118 -11.37 -0.72 15.07
CA GLU A 118 -11.03 0.32 14.12
C GLU A 118 -9.93 1.26 14.64
N THR A 119 -10.05 1.73 15.88
CA THR A 119 -9.05 2.60 16.54
C THR A 119 -7.66 1.96 16.52
N ALA A 120 -7.56 0.67 16.86
CA ALA A 120 -6.29 -0.05 16.86
C ALA A 120 -5.68 -0.12 15.45
N ALA A 121 -6.49 -0.39 14.42
CA ALA A 121 -6.02 -0.46 13.04
C ALA A 121 -5.58 0.92 12.51
N LEU A 122 -6.36 1.97 12.78
CA LEU A 122 -6.02 3.35 12.45
C LEU A 122 -4.70 3.78 13.08
N ARG A 123 -4.50 3.46 14.37
CA ARG A 123 -3.27 3.80 15.09
C ARG A 123 -2.04 3.16 14.45
N GLU A 124 -2.12 1.87 14.12
CA GLU A 124 -1.03 1.16 13.45
C GLU A 124 -0.73 1.77 12.07
N TYR A 125 -1.75 2.12 11.29
CA TYR A 125 -1.61 2.78 10.00
C TYR A 125 -0.92 4.16 10.12
N ILE A 126 -1.38 5.00 11.04
CA ILE A 126 -0.79 6.33 11.30
C ILE A 126 0.67 6.21 11.75
N GLN A 127 0.98 5.28 12.65
CA GLN A 127 2.35 5.05 13.11
C GLN A 127 3.27 4.55 11.98
N HIS A 128 2.77 3.71 11.07
CA HIS A 128 3.48 3.30 9.87
C HIS A 128 3.80 4.49 8.96
N MET A 129 2.80 5.31 8.64
CA MET A 129 2.98 6.50 7.80
C MET A 129 3.97 7.50 8.43
N HIS A 130 3.83 7.79 9.72
CA HIS A 130 4.70 8.72 10.44
C HIS A 130 6.15 8.22 10.53
N SER A 131 6.35 6.98 10.96
CA SER A 131 7.70 6.41 11.10
C SER A 131 8.39 6.25 9.74
N GLY A 132 7.63 5.88 8.71
CA GLY A 132 8.07 5.81 7.33
C GLY A 132 8.54 7.18 6.81
N LEU A 133 7.71 8.21 6.92
CA LEU A 133 8.07 9.57 6.48
C LEU A 133 9.27 10.11 7.25
N SER A 134 9.36 9.84 8.55
CA SER A 134 10.52 10.22 9.38
C SER A 134 11.80 9.54 8.89
N ARG A 135 11.73 8.26 8.51
CA ARG A 135 12.85 7.52 7.93
C ARG A 135 13.24 8.04 6.54
N VAL A 136 12.27 8.36 5.70
CA VAL A 136 12.52 8.98 4.38
C VAL A 136 13.23 10.32 4.56
N ARG A 137 12.74 11.19 5.45
CA ARG A 137 13.37 12.47 5.78
C ARG A 137 14.85 12.28 6.12
N HIS A 138 15.15 11.37 7.06
CA HIS A 138 16.53 11.11 7.49
C HIS A 138 17.43 10.61 6.33
N LEU A 139 16.91 9.72 5.48
CA LEU A 139 17.65 9.21 4.31
C LEU A 139 17.91 10.33 3.29
N LEU A 140 16.90 11.14 3.00
CA LEU A 140 17.05 12.25 2.07
C LEU A 140 18.00 13.32 2.62
N GLU A 141 17.98 13.62 3.92
CA GLU A 141 18.90 14.55 4.59
C GLU A 141 20.36 14.05 4.66
N SER A 142 20.59 12.74 4.59
CA SER A 142 21.93 12.14 4.58
C SER A 142 22.48 11.84 3.17
N ALA A 143 21.73 12.14 2.10
CA ALA A 143 22.11 11.83 0.73
C ALA A 143 23.48 12.38 0.28
N ASP A 144 23.89 13.57 0.74
CA ASP A 144 25.17 14.18 0.36
C ASP A 144 26.38 13.39 0.85
N THR A 145 26.26 12.73 2.01
CA THR A 145 27.34 11.92 2.61
C THR A 145 27.15 10.43 2.37
N ASN A 146 25.96 10.02 1.93
CA ASN A 146 25.65 8.66 1.54
C ASN A 146 24.79 8.66 0.26
N PRO A 147 25.40 8.60 -0.94
CA PRO A 147 24.67 8.66 -2.20
C PRO A 147 23.61 7.56 -2.38
N ARG A 148 23.75 6.42 -1.67
CA ARG A 148 22.70 5.38 -1.65
C ARG A 148 21.45 5.82 -0.91
N ALA A 149 21.56 6.71 0.08
CA ALA A 149 20.44 7.17 0.89
C ALA A 149 19.38 7.92 0.07
N LEU A 150 19.77 8.62 -1.00
CA LEU A 150 18.82 9.22 -1.93
C LEU A 150 17.92 8.16 -2.57
N ARG A 151 18.53 7.14 -3.20
CA ARG A 151 17.81 6.04 -3.85
C ARG A 151 16.92 5.30 -2.84
N ASP A 152 17.47 4.98 -1.68
CA ASP A 152 16.75 4.21 -0.66
C ASP A 152 15.59 5.02 -0.05
N GLY A 153 15.76 6.34 0.10
CA GLY A 153 14.72 7.27 0.53
C GLY A 153 13.58 7.38 -0.47
N LEU A 154 13.90 7.57 -1.76
CA LEU A 154 12.91 7.59 -2.85
C LEU A 154 12.15 6.26 -2.95
N TYR A 155 12.86 5.12 -2.84
CA TYR A 155 12.23 3.81 -2.83
C TYR A 155 11.20 3.67 -1.69
N LEU A 156 11.58 4.01 -0.45
CA LEU A 156 10.65 3.95 0.68
C LEU A 156 9.48 4.92 0.54
N LEU A 157 9.68 6.06 -0.12
CA LEU A 157 8.61 7.01 -0.40
C LEU A 157 7.58 6.43 -1.37
N GLY A 158 8.01 5.68 -2.39
CA GLY A 158 7.10 4.94 -3.27
C GLY A 158 6.27 3.91 -2.51
N VAL A 159 6.89 3.18 -1.56
CA VAL A 159 6.20 2.23 -0.67
C VAL A 159 5.13 2.92 0.18
N LEU A 160 5.46 4.06 0.80
CA LEU A 160 4.48 4.82 1.60
C LEU A 160 3.38 5.42 0.74
N THR A 161 3.70 5.76 -0.52
CA THR A 161 2.69 6.27 -1.45
C THR A 161 1.67 5.20 -1.79
N HIS A 162 2.06 3.93 -1.92
CA HIS A 162 1.10 2.83 -2.01
C HIS A 162 0.18 2.76 -0.79
N SER A 163 0.75 2.82 0.43
CA SER A 163 -0.05 2.84 1.66
C SER A 163 -1.07 3.98 1.69
N TYR A 164 -0.75 5.12 1.08
CA TYR A 164 -1.69 6.22 0.90
C TYR A 164 -2.75 5.95 -0.19
N GLN A 165 -2.37 5.34 -1.31
CA GLN A 165 -3.33 4.95 -2.37
C GLN A 165 -4.36 3.93 -1.85
N ASP A 166 -3.91 2.95 -1.06
CA ASP A 166 -4.76 1.92 -0.44
C ASP A 166 -5.81 2.49 0.50
N LEU A 167 -5.55 3.63 1.15
CA LEU A 167 -6.53 4.32 1.99
C LEU A 167 -7.83 4.57 1.23
N TRP A 168 -7.72 4.99 -0.03
CA TRP A 168 -8.85 5.35 -0.88
C TRP A 168 -9.56 4.14 -1.49
N ALA A 169 -8.81 3.06 -1.74
CA ALA A 169 -9.34 1.80 -2.26
C ALA A 169 -10.03 0.98 -1.17
N HIS A 170 -9.38 0.78 -0.02
CA HIS A 170 -9.83 -0.14 1.01
C HIS A 170 -10.68 0.53 2.09
N ARG A 171 -10.37 1.77 2.47
CA ARG A 171 -11.11 2.51 3.51
C ARG A 171 -11.28 1.70 4.81
N GLY A 172 -10.25 0.96 5.19
CA GLY A 172 -10.26 0.16 6.42
C GLY A 172 -10.95 -1.20 6.34
N ILE A 173 -11.56 -1.59 5.22
CA ILE A 173 -12.16 -2.93 5.11
C ILE A 173 -11.09 -4.01 5.28
N THR A 174 -11.49 -5.16 5.77
CA THR A 174 -10.58 -6.31 5.91
C THR A 174 -10.38 -7.02 4.57
N ASN A 175 -9.37 -7.89 4.48
CA ASN A 175 -9.19 -8.78 3.32
C ASN A 175 -10.37 -9.73 3.11
N GLU A 176 -11.06 -10.19 4.17
CA GLU A 176 -12.26 -11.03 4.00
C GLU A 176 -13.44 -10.23 3.44
N MET A 177 -13.63 -8.99 3.89
CA MET A 177 -14.64 -8.08 3.33
C MET A 177 -14.35 -7.79 1.85
N HIS A 178 -13.09 -7.50 1.53
CA HIS A 178 -12.62 -7.29 0.16
C HIS A 178 -13.04 -8.44 -0.78
N LYS A 179 -12.69 -9.68 -0.40
CA LYS A 179 -13.06 -10.87 -1.19
C LYS A 179 -14.57 -11.11 -1.25
N ALA A 180 -15.27 -10.93 -0.13
CA ALA A 180 -16.71 -11.17 -0.07
C ALA A 180 -17.51 -10.13 -0.88
N LEU A 181 -17.06 -8.87 -0.95
CA LEU A 181 -17.66 -7.83 -1.80
C LEU A 181 -17.62 -8.23 -3.28
N LEU A 182 -16.46 -8.66 -3.76
CA LEU A 182 -16.32 -9.12 -5.14
C LEU A 182 -17.21 -10.33 -5.40
N LYS A 183 -17.15 -11.34 -4.54
CA LYS A 183 -17.86 -12.62 -4.74
C LYS A 183 -19.38 -12.49 -4.66
N HIS A 184 -19.90 -11.72 -3.70
CA HIS A 184 -21.34 -11.70 -3.40
C HIS A 184 -22.06 -10.43 -3.85
N ARG A 185 -21.32 -9.33 -4.06
CA ARG A 185 -21.89 -8.05 -4.54
C ARG A 185 -21.34 -7.61 -5.90
N GLY A 186 -20.39 -8.36 -6.47
CA GLY A 186 -19.77 -8.00 -7.75
C GLY A 186 -18.91 -6.72 -7.70
N LEU A 187 -18.57 -6.26 -6.50
CA LEU A 187 -17.80 -5.03 -6.30
C LEU A 187 -16.33 -5.35 -6.07
N ASP A 188 -15.51 -4.99 -7.05
CA ASP A 188 -14.05 -5.01 -6.95
C ASP A 188 -13.58 -3.62 -6.51
N VAL A 189 -13.23 -3.43 -5.24
CA VAL A 189 -12.90 -2.08 -4.74
C VAL A 189 -11.56 -1.57 -5.26
N ASP A 190 -10.67 -2.48 -5.70
CA ASP A 190 -9.39 -2.13 -6.33
C ASP A 190 -9.58 -1.62 -7.76
N ARG A 191 -10.75 -1.91 -8.36
CA ARG A 191 -11.11 -1.53 -9.74
C ARG A 191 -12.31 -0.60 -9.81
N ASP A 192 -12.81 -0.12 -8.67
CA ASP A 192 -13.95 0.78 -8.64
C ASP A 192 -13.56 2.12 -9.27
N PRO A 193 -14.17 2.52 -10.41
CA PRO A 193 -13.73 3.71 -11.13
C PRO A 193 -13.87 5.00 -10.32
N GLN A 194 -14.84 5.08 -9.42
CA GLN A 194 -15.06 6.26 -8.59
C GLN A 194 -13.98 6.37 -7.51
N ARG A 195 -13.63 5.26 -6.85
CA ARG A 195 -12.52 5.21 -5.88
C ARG A 195 -11.19 5.52 -6.54
N ILE A 196 -10.93 4.96 -7.74
CA ILE A 196 -9.69 5.26 -8.49
C ILE A 196 -9.62 6.75 -8.83
N GLN A 197 -10.69 7.34 -9.35
CA GLN A 197 -10.71 8.76 -9.72
C GLN A 197 -10.47 9.67 -8.50
N GLU A 198 -11.10 9.35 -7.37
CA GLU A 198 -10.89 10.11 -6.14
C GLU A 198 -9.47 9.92 -5.60
N MET A 199 -8.94 8.69 -5.62
CA MET A 199 -7.55 8.40 -5.25
C MET A 199 -6.56 9.19 -6.10
N GLU A 200 -6.73 9.22 -7.43
CA GLU A 200 -5.88 10.01 -8.33
C GLU A 200 -5.86 11.50 -7.94
N ARG A 201 -7.04 12.06 -7.67
CA ARG A 201 -7.20 13.47 -7.27
C ARG A 201 -6.51 13.76 -5.93
N ARG A 202 -6.66 12.85 -4.96
CA ARG A 202 -6.13 13.00 -3.60
C ARG A 202 -4.62 12.81 -3.57
N LEU A 203 -4.12 11.83 -4.32
CA LEU A 203 -2.69 11.59 -4.49
C LEU A 203 -1.98 12.82 -5.05
N GLU A 204 -2.57 13.53 -6.03
CA GLU A 204 -2.00 14.77 -6.55
C GLU A 204 -1.83 15.83 -5.46
N GLY A 205 -2.88 16.04 -4.64
CA GLY A 205 -2.84 16.95 -3.50
C GLY A 205 -1.76 16.56 -2.50
N TRP A 206 -1.74 15.31 -2.05
CA TRP A 206 -0.79 14.82 -1.07
C TRP A 206 0.66 14.89 -1.56
N LEU A 207 0.94 14.49 -2.82
CA LEU A 207 2.26 14.61 -3.42
C LEU A 207 2.73 16.06 -3.49
N SER A 208 1.85 17.02 -3.78
CA SER A 208 2.23 18.45 -3.82
C SER A 208 2.69 19.00 -2.47
N GLN A 209 2.20 18.42 -1.36
CA GLN A 209 2.54 18.81 0.01
C GLN A 209 3.74 18.05 0.57
N LEU A 210 4.12 16.94 -0.07
CA LEU A 210 5.17 16.03 0.38
C LEU A 210 6.52 16.70 0.66
N PRO A 211 7.01 17.68 -0.14
CA PRO A 211 8.22 18.42 0.21
C PRO A 211 8.11 19.13 1.55
N GLY A 212 6.95 19.71 1.87
CA GLY A 212 6.67 20.34 3.17
C GLY A 212 6.62 19.32 4.30
N LEU A 213 5.98 18.17 4.07
CA LEU A 213 5.92 17.06 5.04
C LEU A 213 7.32 16.53 5.40
N LEU A 214 8.22 16.48 4.42
CA LEU A 214 9.59 16.02 4.62
C LEU A 214 10.48 17.10 5.26
N GLY A 215 10.07 18.37 5.28
CA GLY A 215 10.85 19.49 5.78
C GLY A 215 11.81 20.03 4.71
N THR A 216 12.36 21.24 4.93
CA THR A 216 13.07 22.02 3.90
C THR A 216 14.17 21.23 3.18
N VAL A 217 15.08 20.60 3.93
CA VAL A 217 16.26 19.94 3.34
C VAL A 217 15.86 18.68 2.55
N ALA A 218 15.11 17.77 3.16
CA ALA A 218 14.66 16.55 2.48
C ALA A 218 13.70 16.87 1.33
N GLY A 219 12.82 17.85 1.50
CA GLY A 219 11.85 18.29 0.51
C GLY A 219 12.52 18.88 -0.73
N GLU A 220 13.49 19.78 -0.57
CA GLU A 220 14.27 20.29 -1.70
C GLU A 220 15.00 19.17 -2.45
N ARG A 221 15.57 18.21 -1.73
CA ARG A 221 16.26 17.07 -2.34
C ARG A 221 15.31 16.15 -3.10
N LEU A 222 14.11 15.91 -2.56
CA LEU A 222 13.05 15.19 -3.25
C LEU A 222 12.71 15.88 -4.58
N VAL A 223 12.41 17.18 -4.55
CA VAL A 223 12.03 17.97 -5.74
C VAL A 223 13.15 17.92 -6.79
N ARG A 224 14.40 18.19 -6.39
CA ARG A 224 15.55 18.14 -7.30
C ARG A 224 15.72 16.75 -7.92
N ALA A 225 15.60 15.69 -7.13
CA ALA A 225 15.73 14.33 -7.64
C ALA A 225 14.62 13.97 -8.62
N LEU A 226 13.38 14.38 -8.33
CA LEU A 226 12.22 14.14 -9.18
C LEU A 226 12.23 14.95 -10.47
N GLN A 227 12.89 16.11 -10.51
CA GLN A 227 13.06 16.93 -11.72
C GLN A 227 14.32 16.58 -12.53
N SER A 228 15.19 15.73 -11.97
CA SER A 228 16.45 15.36 -12.60
C SER A 228 16.28 14.28 -13.66
N GLU A 229 17.02 14.39 -14.76
CA GLU A 229 17.19 13.33 -15.75
C GLU A 229 18.27 12.29 -15.35
N ALA A 230 18.71 12.29 -14.09
CA ALA A 230 19.64 11.29 -13.59
C ALA A 230 19.04 9.88 -13.64
N VAL A 231 19.79 8.95 -14.23
CA VAL A 231 19.40 7.54 -14.30
C VAL A 231 19.87 6.82 -13.03
N PHE A 232 18.95 6.10 -12.41
CA PHE A 232 19.19 5.31 -11.20
C PHE A 232 19.51 3.86 -11.55
N LEU A 233 20.31 3.22 -10.69
CA LEU A 233 20.43 1.77 -10.69
C LEU A 233 19.21 1.15 -10.01
N VAL A 234 18.55 0.22 -10.70
CA VAL A 234 17.42 -0.55 -10.17
C VAL A 234 17.88 -1.28 -8.89
N PRO A 235 17.21 -1.09 -7.73
CA PRO A 235 17.54 -1.82 -6.52
C PRO A 235 17.37 -3.33 -6.72
N THR A 236 18.32 -4.12 -6.24
CA THR A 236 18.21 -5.59 -6.24
C THR A 236 17.13 -6.05 -5.27
N VAL A 237 16.57 -7.26 -5.48
CA VAL A 237 15.59 -7.85 -4.54
C VAL A 237 16.13 -7.92 -3.10
N GLY A 238 17.43 -8.21 -2.94
CA GLY A 238 18.08 -8.23 -1.63
C GLY A 238 18.11 -6.84 -0.96
N GLU A 239 18.38 -5.78 -1.72
CA GLU A 239 18.33 -4.40 -1.21
C GLU A 239 16.91 -3.99 -0.83
N ARG A 240 15.92 -4.28 -1.69
CA ARG A 240 14.49 -4.01 -1.44
C ARG A 240 14.02 -4.66 -0.14
N LYS A 241 14.27 -5.95 0.02
CA LYS A 241 13.94 -6.71 1.25
C LYS A 241 14.67 -6.16 2.47
N LYS A 242 15.95 -5.79 2.33
CA LYS A 242 16.71 -5.20 3.44
C LYS A 242 16.11 -3.86 3.89
N LEU A 243 15.66 -3.03 2.94
CA LEU A 243 15.04 -1.73 3.24
C LEU A 243 13.68 -1.88 3.91
N LEU A 244 12.83 -2.78 3.41
CA LEU A 244 11.51 -3.06 3.97
C LEU A 244 11.56 -3.84 5.29
N GLY A 245 12.68 -4.49 5.58
CA GLY A 245 12.84 -5.35 6.75
C GLY A 245 12.29 -6.76 6.51
N ARG A 246 12.15 -7.55 7.58
CA ARG A 246 11.66 -8.94 7.49
C ARG A 246 10.13 -8.98 7.30
N GLY A 247 9.62 -8.35 6.25
CA GLY A 247 8.28 -8.60 5.74
C GLY A 247 8.16 -10.06 5.28
N ARG A 248 6.95 -10.62 5.33
CA ARG A 248 6.74 -11.94 4.74
C ARG A 248 6.56 -11.74 3.24
N ASP A 249 7.10 -12.65 2.45
CA ASP A 249 7.06 -12.54 1.00
C ASP A 249 5.73 -13.11 0.47
N ILE A 250 5.13 -12.49 -0.56
CA ILE A 250 3.96 -13.04 -1.25
C ILE A 250 4.21 -14.47 -1.74
N PHE A 251 5.46 -14.82 -2.08
CA PHE A 251 5.83 -16.18 -2.48
C PHE A 251 5.67 -17.22 -1.37
N VAL A 252 5.62 -16.79 -0.10
CA VAL A 252 5.48 -17.67 1.07
C VAL A 252 4.09 -17.54 1.70
N GLN A 253 3.55 -16.33 1.79
CA GLN A 253 2.29 -16.04 2.48
C GLN A 253 1.13 -15.69 1.54
N GLY A 254 1.40 -15.33 0.28
CA GLY A 254 0.37 -15.04 -0.72
C GLY A 254 -0.59 -16.21 -0.90
N ILE A 255 -0.07 -17.44 -0.94
CA ILE A 255 -0.90 -18.65 -0.97
C ILE A 255 -1.81 -18.74 0.26
N VAL A 256 -1.32 -18.35 1.44
CA VAL A 256 -2.12 -18.41 2.67
C VAL A 256 -3.29 -17.43 2.59
N TYR A 257 -3.02 -16.19 2.17
CA TYR A 257 -4.07 -15.19 1.96
C TYR A 257 -5.03 -15.59 0.83
N VAL A 258 -4.53 -16.07 -0.30
CA VAL A 258 -5.37 -16.47 -1.44
C VAL A 258 -6.28 -17.65 -1.06
N LEU A 259 -5.76 -18.67 -0.36
CA LEU A 259 -6.49 -19.91 -0.09
C LEU A 259 -7.27 -19.92 1.23
N PHE A 260 -6.87 -19.15 2.24
CA PHE A 260 -7.44 -19.25 3.59
C PHE A 260 -8.10 -17.96 4.11
N THR A 261 -8.07 -16.85 3.37
CA THR A 261 -8.92 -15.70 3.67
C THR A 261 -10.37 -16.06 3.33
N SER A 262 -11.24 -16.02 4.35
CA SER A 262 -12.67 -16.29 4.21
C SER A 262 -13.32 -15.31 3.23
N ASP A 263 -14.22 -15.82 2.39
CA ASP A 263 -15.01 -15.03 1.45
C ASP A 263 -16.52 -15.26 1.62
N GLY A 264 -16.95 -15.77 2.79
CA GLY A 264 -18.35 -16.03 3.09
C GLY A 264 -19.20 -14.76 3.22
N PRO A 265 -20.53 -14.83 3.01
CA PRO A 265 -21.41 -13.67 3.16
C PRO A 265 -21.38 -13.08 4.58
N GLU A 266 -21.08 -13.89 5.60
CA GLU A 266 -20.90 -13.42 6.97
C GLU A 266 -19.77 -12.40 7.11
N SER A 267 -18.75 -12.43 6.25
CA SER A 267 -17.66 -11.44 6.25
C SER A 267 -18.16 -10.01 6.03
N LEU A 268 -19.35 -9.84 5.45
CA LEU A 268 -19.98 -8.53 5.19
C LEU A 268 -20.84 -8.02 6.35
N THR A 269 -20.96 -8.77 7.45
CA THR A 269 -21.85 -8.45 8.59
C THR A 269 -21.60 -7.05 9.16
N TYR A 270 -20.34 -6.62 9.20
CA TYR A 270 -19.92 -5.35 9.79
C TYR A 270 -19.37 -4.35 8.77
N LEU A 271 -19.62 -4.57 7.47
CA LEU A 271 -19.05 -3.74 6.40
C LEU A 271 -19.38 -2.25 6.58
N ASP A 272 -20.61 -1.92 6.95
CA ASP A 272 -21.05 -0.53 7.09
C ASP A 272 -20.58 0.12 8.41
N ALA A 273 -20.10 -0.69 9.36
CA ALA A 273 -19.58 -0.25 10.65
C ALA A 273 -18.06 -0.20 10.71
N ILE A 274 -17.36 -0.62 9.65
CA ILE A 274 -15.90 -0.54 9.50
C ILE A 274 -15.63 0.11 8.14
N GLN A 275 -15.78 1.43 8.12
CA GLN A 275 -15.38 2.28 7.00
C GLN A 275 -14.69 3.49 7.58
N TRP A 276 -13.39 3.58 7.34
CA TRP A 276 -12.62 4.67 7.89
C TRP A 276 -13.08 6.01 7.32
N ASP A 277 -13.11 7.04 8.15
CA ASP A 277 -13.29 8.43 7.72
C ASP A 277 -12.01 8.93 7.03
N VAL A 278 -11.89 8.53 5.75
CA VAL A 278 -10.71 8.78 4.91
C VAL A 278 -10.44 10.26 4.67
N ASP A 279 -11.45 11.14 4.75
CA ASP A 279 -11.26 12.58 4.59
C ASP A 279 -10.54 13.18 5.81
N THR A 280 -10.94 12.77 7.01
CA THR A 280 -10.23 13.16 8.23
C THR A 280 -8.81 12.59 8.24
N LEU A 281 -8.62 11.34 7.81
CA LEU A 281 -7.29 10.73 7.72
C LEU A 281 -6.40 11.42 6.68
N ASP A 282 -6.93 11.78 5.52
CA ASP A 282 -6.21 12.54 4.49
C ASP A 282 -5.68 13.87 5.06
N THR A 283 -6.52 14.57 5.83
CA THR A 283 -6.13 15.81 6.51
C THR A 283 -4.97 15.58 7.49
N ILE A 284 -5.04 14.50 8.27
CA ILE A 284 -3.98 14.15 9.24
C ILE A 284 -2.68 13.77 8.52
N LEU A 285 -2.75 12.96 7.45
CA LEU A 285 -1.57 12.53 6.68
C LEU A 285 -0.92 13.66 5.87
N SER A 286 -1.67 14.73 5.62
CA SER A 286 -1.27 15.92 4.87
C SER A 286 -0.69 17.03 5.74
N ASP A 287 -0.79 16.91 7.06
CA ASP A 287 -0.26 17.89 8.01
C ASP A 287 0.81 17.24 8.92
N PRO A 288 2.06 17.73 8.90
CA PRO A 288 3.15 17.11 9.66
C PRO A 288 2.97 17.24 11.18
N PHE A 289 2.27 18.28 11.64
CA PHE A 289 1.98 18.48 13.05
C PHE A 289 0.87 17.54 13.51
N LEU A 290 -0.23 17.42 12.76
CA LEU A 290 -1.31 16.48 13.08
C LEU A 290 -0.79 15.05 13.06
N LEU A 291 -0.04 14.66 12.03
CA LEU A 291 0.54 13.32 11.93
C LEU A 291 1.47 13.01 13.12
N GLN A 292 2.30 13.97 13.54
CA GLN A 292 3.17 13.83 14.70
C GLN A 292 2.37 13.66 16.00
N GLN A 293 1.33 14.47 16.22
CA GLN A 293 0.47 14.36 17.40
C GLN A 293 -0.23 12.99 17.46
N ALA A 294 -0.77 12.55 16.33
CA ALA A 294 -1.42 11.26 16.19
C ALA A 294 -0.47 10.09 16.53
N ALA A 295 0.76 10.15 16.03
CA ALA A 295 1.75 9.10 16.18
C ALA A 295 2.29 8.93 17.61
N VAL A 296 2.30 10.01 18.42
CA VAL A 296 2.81 9.98 19.80
C VAL A 296 1.78 9.54 20.83
N CYS A 297 0.51 9.35 20.46
CA CYS A 297 -0.49 8.82 21.35
C CYS A 297 -0.05 7.44 21.90
N ALA A 298 0.08 7.35 23.22
CA ALA A 298 0.67 6.21 23.91
C ALA A 298 -0.29 5.02 24.00
N THR A 299 -1.59 5.27 23.98
CA THR A 299 -2.64 4.26 24.12
C THR A 299 -3.74 4.44 23.07
N ASP A 300 -4.51 3.38 22.82
CA ASP A 300 -5.65 3.44 21.89
C ASP A 300 -6.74 4.38 22.41
N GLY A 301 -6.92 4.47 23.74
CA GLY A 301 -7.89 5.41 24.34
C GLY A 301 -7.50 6.88 24.15
N GLU A 302 -6.21 7.20 24.29
CA GLU A 302 -5.67 8.53 23.99
C GLU A 302 -5.84 8.86 22.50
N PHE A 303 -5.47 7.93 21.64
CA PHE A 303 -5.58 8.09 20.19
C PHE A 303 -7.03 8.27 19.72
N LYS A 304 -7.98 7.47 20.24
CA LYS A 304 -9.43 7.64 19.98
C LYS A 304 -9.92 9.01 20.41
N THR A 305 -9.53 9.46 21.61
CA THR A 305 -9.92 10.77 22.12
C THR A 305 -9.38 11.89 21.23
N TRP A 306 -8.13 11.77 20.79
CA TRP A 306 -7.52 12.69 19.86
C TRP A 306 -8.22 12.67 18.49
N LEU A 307 -8.50 11.51 17.90
CA LEU A 307 -9.25 11.40 16.64
C LEU A 307 -10.61 12.09 16.70
N ASN A 308 -11.38 11.88 17.78
CA ASN A 308 -12.65 12.56 17.98
C ASN A 308 -12.49 14.09 18.02
N SER A 309 -11.40 14.60 18.60
CA SER A 309 -11.12 16.04 18.62
C SER A 309 -10.74 16.60 17.24
N GLN A 310 -10.28 15.75 16.32
CA GLN A 310 -10.06 16.09 14.92
C GLN A 310 -11.33 15.95 14.06
N GLY A 311 -12.46 15.55 14.66
CA GLY A 311 -13.73 15.37 13.97
C GLY A 311 -13.90 14.02 13.27
N TYR A 312 -13.02 13.05 13.54
CA TYR A 312 -13.12 11.70 12.98
C TYR A 312 -14.46 11.04 13.37
N ARG A 313 -15.12 10.42 12.38
CA ARG A 313 -16.38 9.70 12.58
C ARG A 313 -16.16 8.20 12.52
N PHE A 314 -16.39 7.55 13.65
CA PHE A 314 -16.51 6.08 13.74
C PHE A 314 -17.88 5.59 13.29
#